data_AF-A0A7C4N1D5-F1
#
_entry.id   AF-A0A7C4N1D5-F1
#
_cell.length_a   1.000
_cell.length_b   1.000
_cell.length_c   1.000
_cell.angle_alpha   90.00
_cell.angle_beta   90.00
_cell.angle_gamma   90.00
#
_symmetry.space_group_name_H-M   'P 1'
#
loop_
_entity.id
_entity.type
_entity.pdbx_description
1 polymer ?
#
loop_
_entity_poly.entity_id
_entity_poly.type
_entity_poly.pdbx_seq_one_letter_code
_entity_poly.pdbx_strand_id
1 'polypeptide(L)'
;MKYLQTLYRRRVSSHDIITHELTRQLCTISFEIQRQVALLVNRKGEVVSVIVGDDKHILIPDLGRFRLGPGRLMGLRCLHTHLHGEPLSREDLTDLVLLGLDLMLSIEVGEEGSPGPMAYAHILPENARGEKWSLQRVPDVGRLHVDFQEMIESLEDELGRSRDVRPLQQKERAVLVGVGAGPVWQIKESLEELRDLALSSGVEVLDAVVQHLKQVDSRFLIGKGKLSELVLRCLQTGASLLIFDHELTPSQVRSLTDATELKIIDRSQLILDIFARRAVTREGKIQVELAQLKYLLPRLATKNTAMSRLTGGIGGRGPGETKLEINRRRVRERITRLNRELEQIRQQREDRRRLRNARGLPVISIVGYTNAGKSTLLNSLTRSHVVVEDRLFATLDPSSRRLRFPRERDVIITDTVGFIRDLPEDLMEAFAATLEELHDADLLLHVVDASSPRMEDQIKTVEGILRKLGLDRIPVLLVLNKIDRLDPTQTADLSKNLKGIPVSALNPKTFAGLLQEMERLIWPRSSTPWISTAPRLSQ
;
A
#
# COMPACT_ATOMS: atom_id res chain seq x y z
N MET A 1 -39.00 19.16 -20.64
CA MET A 1 -39.23 18.85 -19.21
C MET A 1 -40.30 17.78 -18.98
N LYS A 2 -41.57 17.94 -19.41
CA LYS A 2 -42.61 16.91 -19.20
C LYS A 2 -42.27 15.54 -19.83
N TYR A 3 -41.69 15.51 -21.03
CA TYR A 3 -41.27 14.27 -21.71
C TYR A 3 -40.12 13.52 -21.02
N LEU A 4 -39.24 14.21 -20.29
CA LEU A 4 -38.17 13.56 -19.52
C LEU A 4 -38.72 12.92 -18.23
N GLN A 5 -39.73 13.54 -17.61
CA GLN A 5 -40.37 12.99 -16.42
C GLN A 5 -41.15 11.70 -16.70
N THR A 6 -41.68 11.54 -17.92
CA THR A 6 -42.37 10.30 -18.31
C THR A 6 -41.43 9.10 -18.40
N LEU A 7 -40.13 9.31 -18.64
CA LEU A 7 -39.15 8.23 -18.68
C LEU A 7 -38.97 7.54 -17.32
N TYR A 8 -39.07 8.26 -16.20
CA TYR A 8 -39.01 7.67 -14.85
C TYR A 8 -40.15 6.68 -14.55
N ARG A 9 -41.27 6.76 -15.29
CA ARG A 9 -42.42 5.85 -15.10
C ARG A 9 -42.31 4.60 -15.96
N ARG A 10 -41.32 4.53 -16.85
CA ARG A 10 -41.11 3.38 -17.72
C ARG A 10 -40.47 2.24 -16.95
N ARG A 11 -40.84 1.03 -17.35
CA ARG A 11 -40.25 -0.20 -16.88
C ARG A 11 -39.80 -1.02 -18.07
N VAL A 12 -38.69 -1.73 -17.87
CA VAL A 12 -38.14 -2.71 -18.80
C VAL A 12 -38.28 -4.08 -18.12
N SER A 13 -38.40 -5.16 -18.88
CA SER A 13 -38.29 -6.50 -18.30
C SER A 13 -36.90 -6.69 -17.66
N SER A 14 -36.79 -7.55 -16.65
CA SER A 14 -35.49 -7.97 -16.11
C SER A 14 -34.67 -8.75 -17.14
N HIS A 15 -35.34 -9.46 -18.06
CA HIS A 15 -34.70 -10.25 -19.11
C HIS A 15 -34.30 -9.42 -20.33
N ASP A 16 -34.92 -8.26 -20.55
CA ASP A 16 -34.61 -7.41 -21.70
C ASP A 16 -33.58 -6.34 -21.31
N ILE A 17 -32.62 -6.04 -22.20
CA ILE A 17 -31.72 -4.88 -22.03
C ILE A 17 -32.50 -3.56 -22.16
N ILE A 18 -33.30 -3.44 -23.23
CA ILE A 18 -34.15 -2.29 -23.54
C ILE A 18 -35.35 -2.75 -24.36
N THR A 19 -36.49 -2.06 -24.25
CA THR A 19 -37.69 -2.35 -25.06
C THR A 19 -37.77 -1.44 -26.29
N HIS A 20 -38.39 -1.92 -27.38
CA HIS A 20 -38.64 -1.13 -28.59
C HIS A 20 -39.29 0.23 -28.31
N GLU A 21 -40.28 0.27 -27.40
CA GLU A 21 -40.98 1.51 -27.06
C GLU A 21 -40.03 2.52 -26.39
N LEU A 22 -39.19 2.05 -25.46
CA LEU A 22 -38.26 2.92 -24.73
C LEU A 22 -37.13 3.42 -25.63
N THR A 23 -36.60 2.57 -26.51
CA THR A 23 -35.62 2.94 -27.55
C THR A 23 -36.14 4.09 -28.40
N ARG A 24 -37.37 3.95 -28.94
CA ARG A 24 -37.98 4.99 -29.77
C ARG A 24 -38.16 6.30 -29.00
N GLN A 25 -38.65 6.23 -27.76
CA GLN A 25 -38.84 7.42 -26.93
C GLN A 25 -37.53 8.14 -26.64
N LEU A 26 -36.45 7.41 -26.36
CA LEU A 26 -35.14 8.01 -26.13
C LEU A 26 -34.62 8.73 -27.37
N CYS A 27 -34.68 8.09 -28.55
CA CYS A 27 -34.23 8.70 -29.80
C CYS A 27 -35.05 9.95 -30.14
N THR A 28 -36.38 9.90 -30.01
CA THR A 28 -37.24 11.06 -30.27
C THR A 28 -36.91 12.22 -29.34
N ILE A 29 -36.79 11.96 -28.03
CA ILE A 29 -36.47 13.02 -27.06
C ILE A 29 -35.07 13.59 -27.32
N SER A 30 -34.08 12.73 -27.55
CA SER A 30 -32.70 13.14 -27.81
C SER A 30 -32.58 14.01 -29.07
N PHE A 31 -33.30 13.64 -30.13
CA PHE A 31 -33.41 14.42 -31.36
C PHE A 31 -34.09 15.78 -31.12
N GLU A 32 -35.22 15.83 -30.41
CA GLU A 32 -35.93 17.08 -30.14
C GLU A 32 -35.09 18.08 -29.34
N ILE A 33 -34.32 17.59 -28.36
CA ILE A 33 -33.50 18.45 -27.50
C ILE A 33 -32.09 18.68 -28.04
N GLN A 34 -31.70 17.99 -29.11
CA GLN A 34 -30.34 18.00 -29.69
C GLN A 34 -29.24 17.73 -28.65
N ARG A 35 -29.50 16.79 -27.74
CA ARG A 35 -28.57 16.37 -26.67
C ARG A 35 -28.71 14.88 -26.41
N GLN A 36 -27.62 14.24 -25.97
CA GLN A 36 -27.66 12.85 -25.55
C GLN A 36 -28.55 12.69 -24.30
N VAL A 37 -29.34 11.62 -24.28
CA VAL A 37 -30.20 11.26 -23.15
C VAL A 37 -29.81 9.87 -22.69
N ALA A 38 -29.54 9.73 -21.39
CA ALA A 38 -29.21 8.45 -20.77
C ALA A 38 -30.20 8.06 -19.67
N LEU A 39 -30.42 6.76 -19.55
CA LEU A 39 -31.20 6.13 -18.49
C LEU A 39 -30.31 5.19 -17.69
N LEU A 40 -30.39 5.30 -16.36
CA LEU A 40 -29.89 4.26 -15.47
C LEU A 40 -31.06 3.38 -15.06
N VAL A 41 -30.95 2.10 -15.36
CA VAL A 41 -32.01 1.11 -15.10
C VAL A 41 -31.45 0.04 -14.16
N ASN A 42 -32.19 -0.27 -13.09
CA ASN A 42 -31.80 -1.34 -12.16
C ASN A 42 -32.16 -2.74 -12.69
N ARG A 43 -31.67 -3.79 -12.02
CA ARG A 43 -31.98 -5.20 -12.38
C ARG A 43 -33.48 -5.56 -12.32
N LYS A 44 -34.30 -4.78 -11.60
CA LYS A 44 -35.78 -4.93 -11.60
C LYS A 44 -36.45 -4.24 -12.79
N GLY A 45 -35.66 -3.59 -13.65
CA GLY A 45 -36.14 -2.90 -14.83
C GLY A 45 -36.69 -1.49 -14.56
N GLU A 46 -36.46 -0.92 -13.39
CA GLU A 46 -36.94 0.43 -13.04
C GLU A 46 -35.92 1.50 -13.42
N VAL A 47 -36.40 2.59 -14.02
CA VAL A 47 -35.58 3.76 -14.33
C VAL A 47 -35.28 4.53 -13.04
N VAL A 48 -34.02 4.46 -12.62
CA VAL A 48 -33.50 5.08 -11.40
C VAL A 48 -33.13 6.54 -11.63
N SER A 49 -32.57 6.83 -12.81
CA SER A 49 -32.10 8.17 -13.17
C SER A 49 -32.28 8.41 -14.65
N VAL A 50 -32.65 9.64 -15.00
CA VAL A 50 -32.66 10.17 -16.36
C VAL A 50 -31.63 11.29 -16.41
N ILE A 51 -30.70 11.19 -17.35
CA ILE A 51 -29.55 12.08 -17.49
C ILE A 51 -29.64 12.74 -18.86
N VAL A 52 -29.29 14.03 -18.92
CA VAL A 52 -29.20 14.78 -20.17
C VAL A 52 -27.77 15.29 -20.31
N GLY A 53 -27.04 14.72 -21.27
CA GLY A 53 -25.66 15.04 -21.61
C GLY A 53 -25.55 16.26 -22.54
N ASP A 54 -24.38 16.53 -23.10
CA ASP A 54 -24.25 17.43 -24.26
C ASP A 54 -24.48 16.64 -25.58
N ASP A 55 -23.97 17.12 -26.70
CA ASP A 55 -24.06 16.42 -27.99
C ASP A 55 -23.12 15.20 -28.08
N LYS A 56 -22.12 15.10 -27.20
CA LYS A 56 -21.01 14.14 -27.28
C LYS A 56 -20.80 13.29 -26.04
N HIS A 57 -21.22 13.74 -24.87
CA HIS A 57 -20.90 13.15 -23.58
C HIS A 57 -22.10 13.20 -22.63
N ILE A 58 -22.20 12.19 -21.77
CA ILE A 58 -23.12 12.15 -20.64
C ILE A 58 -22.34 12.27 -19.34
N LEU A 59 -22.87 13.03 -18.38
CA LEU A 59 -22.30 13.10 -17.04
C LEU A 59 -23.14 12.26 -16.08
N ILE A 60 -22.65 11.06 -15.77
CA ILE A 60 -23.32 10.14 -14.84
C ILE A 60 -23.15 10.67 -13.40
N PRO A 61 -24.25 10.87 -12.64
CA PRO A 61 -24.17 11.39 -11.27
C PRO A 61 -23.55 10.35 -10.31
N ASP A 62 -23.16 10.78 -9.10
CA ASP A 62 -22.65 9.87 -8.07
C ASP A 62 -23.72 8.86 -7.63
N LEU A 63 -23.47 7.57 -7.87
CA LEU A 63 -24.40 6.46 -7.68
C LEU A 63 -24.31 5.80 -6.30
N GLY A 64 -23.80 6.51 -5.29
CA GLY A 64 -23.51 6.03 -3.93
C GLY A 64 -24.54 5.17 -3.18
N ARG A 65 -25.79 5.07 -3.65
CA ARG A 65 -26.86 4.23 -3.09
C ARG A 65 -26.97 2.83 -3.73
N PHE A 66 -26.35 2.62 -4.88
CA PHE A 66 -26.42 1.36 -5.65
C PHE A 66 -25.15 0.52 -5.53
N ARG A 67 -24.19 0.99 -4.72
CA ARG A 67 -22.89 0.36 -4.51
C ARG A 67 -23.07 -1.00 -3.84
N LEU A 68 -22.90 -2.07 -4.63
CA LEU A 68 -22.84 -3.44 -4.14
C LEU A 68 -21.39 -3.72 -3.74
N GLY A 69 -21.20 -4.49 -2.67
CA GLY A 69 -19.87 -4.78 -2.11
C GLY A 69 -18.89 -5.32 -3.16
N PRO A 70 -17.58 -5.34 -2.83
CA PRO A 70 -16.52 -5.60 -3.80
C PRO A 70 -16.81 -6.88 -4.59
N GLY A 71 -16.49 -6.92 -5.89
CA GLY A 71 -16.61 -8.10 -6.77
C GLY A 71 -18.01 -8.43 -7.27
N ARG A 72 -18.97 -7.52 -7.12
CA ARG A 72 -20.24 -7.53 -7.86
C ARG A 72 -20.30 -6.32 -8.76
N LEU A 73 -21.10 -6.43 -9.81
CA LEU A 73 -21.46 -5.27 -10.63
C LEU A 73 -22.49 -4.44 -9.86
N MET A 74 -22.62 -3.16 -10.18
CA MET A 74 -23.46 -2.20 -9.43
C MET A 74 -24.97 -2.47 -9.54
N GLY A 75 -25.40 -3.41 -10.38
CA GLY A 75 -26.82 -3.70 -10.55
C GLY A 75 -27.55 -2.66 -11.40
N LEU A 76 -26.78 -1.86 -12.15
CA LEU A 76 -27.27 -0.78 -12.99
C LEU A 76 -26.75 -0.96 -14.41
N ARG A 77 -27.63 -0.83 -15.39
CA ARG A 77 -27.27 -0.65 -16.79
C ARG A 77 -27.51 0.78 -17.23
N CYS A 78 -26.62 1.31 -18.04
CA CYS A 78 -26.73 2.64 -18.63
C CYS A 78 -27.12 2.52 -20.11
N LEU A 79 -28.24 3.13 -20.47
CA LEU A 79 -28.80 3.12 -21.82
C LEU A 79 -28.82 4.56 -22.32
N HIS A 80 -28.03 4.90 -23.34
CA HIS A 80 -27.91 6.28 -23.83
C HIS A 80 -27.97 6.41 -25.35
N THR A 81 -28.17 7.63 -25.82
CA THR A 81 -28.27 7.96 -27.24
C THR A 81 -27.02 8.66 -27.76
N HIS A 82 -26.65 8.39 -29.01
CA HIS A 82 -25.59 9.08 -29.75
C HIS A 82 -26.16 9.79 -30.98
N LEU A 83 -25.85 11.07 -31.15
CA LEU A 83 -26.44 11.91 -32.20
C LEU A 83 -25.69 11.86 -33.53
N HIS A 84 -24.42 11.45 -33.53
CA HIS A 84 -23.56 11.54 -34.72
C HIS A 84 -23.22 10.17 -35.35
N GLY A 85 -24.01 9.13 -35.07
CA GLY A 85 -23.78 7.78 -35.62
C GLY A 85 -22.46 7.15 -35.13
N GLU A 86 -21.97 7.61 -33.98
CA GLU A 86 -20.74 7.10 -33.38
C GLU A 86 -21.01 5.87 -32.50
N PRO A 87 -20.11 4.88 -32.46
CA PRO A 87 -20.22 3.76 -31.53
C PRO A 87 -19.93 4.21 -30.09
N LEU A 88 -20.07 3.28 -29.13
CA LEU A 88 -19.57 3.47 -27.76
C LEU A 88 -18.16 4.06 -27.77
N SER A 89 -18.02 5.22 -27.13
CA SER A 89 -16.77 5.95 -27.04
C SER A 89 -15.84 5.31 -26.01
N ARG A 90 -14.57 5.74 -26.00
CA ARG A 90 -13.63 5.34 -24.94
C ARG A 90 -14.06 5.85 -23.56
N GLU A 91 -14.81 6.96 -23.51
CA GLU A 91 -15.33 7.51 -22.25
C GLU A 91 -16.42 6.62 -21.69
N ASP A 92 -17.36 6.17 -22.53
CA ASP A 92 -18.45 5.26 -22.12
C ASP A 92 -17.90 3.94 -21.56
N LEU A 93 -16.87 3.39 -22.22
CA LEU A 93 -16.20 2.16 -21.77
C LEU A 93 -15.41 2.39 -20.47
N THR A 94 -14.88 3.59 -20.27
CA THR A 94 -14.20 3.97 -19.02
C THR A 94 -15.21 4.08 -17.88
N ASP A 95 -16.37 4.66 -18.14
CA ASP A 95 -17.46 4.79 -17.16
C ASP A 95 -18.11 3.45 -16.82
N LEU A 96 -18.31 2.57 -17.81
CA LEU A 96 -18.72 1.17 -17.61
C LEU A 96 -17.86 0.50 -16.53
N VAL A 97 -16.53 0.66 -16.62
CA VAL A 97 -15.58 0.03 -15.71
C VAL A 97 -15.50 0.75 -14.36
N LEU A 98 -15.35 2.08 -14.34
CA LEU A 98 -15.17 2.84 -13.09
C LEU A 98 -16.43 2.82 -12.22
N LEU A 99 -17.60 2.84 -12.84
CA LEU A 99 -18.87 2.74 -12.14
C LEU A 99 -19.30 1.29 -11.94
N GLY A 100 -18.54 0.30 -12.44
CA GLY A 100 -18.88 -1.11 -12.35
C GLY A 100 -20.29 -1.41 -12.87
N LEU A 101 -20.73 -0.77 -13.95
CA LEU A 101 -22.07 -0.98 -14.49
C LEU A 101 -22.24 -2.42 -15.00
N ASP A 102 -23.46 -2.94 -14.89
CA ASP A 102 -23.82 -4.24 -15.45
C ASP A 102 -23.64 -4.23 -16.98
N LEU A 103 -24.04 -3.13 -17.64
CA LEU A 103 -24.00 -2.97 -19.09
C LEU A 103 -24.06 -1.50 -19.51
N MET A 104 -23.41 -1.17 -20.61
CA MET A 104 -23.49 0.13 -21.30
C MET A 104 -24.04 -0.08 -22.71
N LEU A 105 -25.13 0.60 -23.09
CA LEU A 105 -25.76 0.52 -24.42
C LEU A 105 -25.85 1.91 -25.05
N SER A 106 -25.24 2.12 -26.22
CA SER A 106 -25.47 3.29 -27.06
C SER A 106 -26.47 3.00 -28.19
N ILE A 107 -27.33 3.97 -28.48
CA ILE A 107 -28.36 3.91 -29.52
C ILE A 107 -28.12 5.07 -30.48
N GLU A 108 -27.83 4.78 -31.74
CA GLU A 108 -27.68 5.82 -32.76
C GLU A 108 -29.04 6.48 -33.06
N VAL A 109 -29.05 7.81 -33.13
CA VAL A 109 -30.25 8.59 -33.45
C VAL A 109 -30.22 8.97 -34.92
N GLY A 110 -31.23 8.53 -35.68
CA GLY A 110 -31.38 8.85 -37.10
C GLY A 110 -31.92 10.26 -37.36
N GLU A 111 -31.98 10.64 -38.64
CA GLU A 111 -32.30 11.99 -39.12
C GLU A 111 -33.69 12.54 -38.73
N GLU A 112 -34.61 11.68 -38.28
CA GLU A 112 -35.96 12.06 -37.81
C GLU A 112 -36.22 11.60 -36.36
N GLY A 113 -35.16 11.34 -35.57
CA GLY A 113 -35.30 10.78 -34.22
C GLY A 113 -35.74 9.30 -34.21
N SER A 114 -35.55 8.61 -35.33
CA SER A 114 -35.73 7.15 -35.44
C SER A 114 -34.56 6.41 -34.80
N PRO A 115 -34.81 5.23 -34.18
CA PRO A 115 -33.74 4.36 -33.71
C PRO A 115 -32.89 3.82 -34.85
N GLY A 116 -31.58 4.04 -34.77
CA GLY A 116 -30.59 3.44 -35.64
C GLY A 116 -29.91 2.21 -35.02
N PRO A 117 -28.75 1.81 -35.57
CA PRO A 117 -27.89 0.78 -35.00
C PRO A 117 -27.54 1.06 -33.55
N MET A 118 -27.25 -0.01 -32.81
CA MET A 118 -26.92 0.06 -31.39
C MET A 118 -25.65 -0.72 -31.10
N ALA A 119 -24.95 -0.33 -30.04
CA ALA A 119 -23.81 -1.07 -29.54
C ALA A 119 -23.96 -1.25 -28.03
N TYR A 120 -23.70 -2.45 -27.53
CA TYR A 120 -23.64 -2.69 -26.09
C TYR A 120 -22.31 -3.31 -25.67
N ALA A 121 -21.90 -2.99 -24.45
CA ALA A 121 -20.70 -3.52 -23.83
C ALA A 121 -20.94 -3.94 -22.39
N HIS A 122 -20.26 -5.00 -21.98
CA HIS A 122 -20.20 -5.48 -20.59
C HIS A 122 -18.76 -5.88 -20.25
N ILE A 123 -18.44 -5.87 -18.96
CA ILE A 123 -17.12 -6.22 -18.44
C ILE A 123 -16.88 -7.72 -18.61
N LEU A 124 -15.69 -8.11 -19.07
CA LEU A 124 -15.31 -9.52 -19.16
C LEU A 124 -14.46 -9.95 -17.96
N PRO A 125 -14.66 -11.18 -17.45
CA PRO A 125 -13.73 -11.83 -16.54
C PRO A 125 -12.34 -11.98 -17.18
N GLU A 126 -11.35 -12.37 -16.36
CA GLU A 126 -10.02 -12.67 -16.84
C GLU A 126 -10.08 -13.78 -17.90
N ASN A 127 -9.53 -13.51 -19.09
CA ASN A 127 -9.59 -14.42 -20.23
C ASN A 127 -8.21 -14.52 -20.90
N ALA A 128 -7.99 -15.63 -21.61
CA ALA A 128 -6.70 -15.91 -22.26
C ALA A 128 -6.29 -14.86 -23.32
N ARG A 129 -7.24 -14.06 -23.83
CA ARG A 129 -6.99 -13.01 -24.83
C ARG A 129 -6.65 -11.65 -24.21
N GLY A 130 -6.82 -11.48 -22.90
CA GLY A 130 -6.64 -10.21 -22.21
C GLY A 130 -7.68 -9.14 -22.60
N GLU A 131 -8.83 -9.56 -23.14
CA GLU A 131 -9.91 -8.65 -23.53
C GLU A 131 -10.60 -8.11 -22.26
N LYS A 132 -10.83 -6.79 -22.21
CA LYS A 132 -11.32 -6.09 -21.02
C LYS A 132 -12.85 -6.06 -20.90
N TRP A 133 -13.51 -5.98 -22.05
CA TRP A 133 -14.95 -5.90 -22.19
C TRP A 133 -15.33 -6.52 -23.52
N SER A 134 -16.56 -7.04 -23.59
CA SER A 134 -17.17 -7.47 -24.83
C SER A 134 -17.86 -6.27 -25.46
N LEU A 135 -17.73 -6.08 -26.77
CA LEU A 135 -18.43 -5.06 -27.53
C LEU A 135 -19.20 -5.73 -28.66
N GLN A 136 -20.53 -5.61 -28.64
CA GLN A 136 -21.38 -6.13 -29.69
C GLN A 136 -22.16 -5.00 -30.36
N ARG A 137 -22.25 -5.06 -31.69
CA ARG A 137 -23.09 -4.18 -32.49
C ARG A 137 -24.31 -4.93 -32.97
N VAL A 138 -25.46 -4.29 -32.88
CA VAL A 138 -26.75 -4.83 -33.27
C VAL A 138 -27.43 -3.83 -34.23
N PRO A 139 -27.94 -4.28 -35.38
CA PRO A 139 -28.54 -3.37 -36.36
C PRO A 139 -29.78 -2.63 -35.85
N ASP A 140 -30.56 -3.27 -34.99
CA ASP A 140 -31.81 -2.75 -34.44
C ASP A 140 -32.23 -3.52 -33.18
N VAL A 141 -33.17 -2.97 -32.42
CA VAL A 141 -33.64 -3.55 -31.14
C VAL A 141 -34.37 -4.89 -31.32
N GLY A 142 -34.95 -5.17 -32.49
CA GLY A 142 -35.61 -6.45 -32.75
C GLY A 142 -34.63 -7.62 -32.86
N ARG A 143 -33.35 -7.35 -33.15
CA ARG A 143 -32.26 -8.34 -33.21
C ARG A 143 -31.48 -8.45 -31.90
N LEU A 144 -31.90 -7.77 -30.85
CA LEU A 144 -31.27 -7.81 -29.52
C LEU A 144 -31.77 -9.04 -28.74
N HIS A 145 -31.37 -10.24 -29.18
CA HIS A 145 -31.75 -11.51 -28.57
C HIS A 145 -30.78 -11.91 -27.44
N VAL A 146 -30.84 -11.18 -26.33
CA VAL A 146 -30.00 -11.43 -25.16
C VAL A 146 -30.88 -11.47 -23.92
N ASP A 147 -30.87 -12.57 -23.18
CA ASP A 147 -31.41 -12.60 -21.82
C ASP A 147 -30.44 -11.89 -20.88
N PHE A 148 -30.77 -10.65 -20.54
CA PHE A 148 -29.94 -9.81 -19.68
C PHE A 148 -29.74 -10.42 -18.30
N GLN A 149 -30.77 -11.05 -17.73
CA GLN A 149 -30.68 -11.57 -16.39
C GLN A 149 -29.72 -12.76 -16.34
N GLU A 150 -29.89 -13.72 -17.25
CA GLU A 150 -29.02 -14.90 -17.35
C GLU A 150 -27.56 -14.50 -17.67
N MET A 151 -27.37 -13.51 -18.56
CA MET A 151 -26.04 -12.98 -18.88
C MET A 151 -25.33 -12.42 -17.65
N ILE A 152 -25.99 -11.57 -16.86
CA ILE A 152 -25.38 -10.94 -15.69
C ILE A 152 -25.14 -11.97 -14.57
N GLU A 153 -26.07 -12.90 -14.35
CA GLU A 153 -25.88 -13.98 -13.37
C GLU A 153 -24.66 -14.84 -13.73
N SER A 154 -24.52 -15.25 -15.01
CA SER A 154 -23.34 -15.97 -15.48
C SER A 154 -22.03 -15.17 -15.33
N LEU A 155 -22.06 -13.88 -15.65
CA LEU A 155 -20.88 -13.00 -15.51
C LEU A 155 -20.46 -12.82 -14.05
N GLU A 156 -21.41 -12.60 -13.14
CA GLU A 156 -21.13 -12.49 -11.71
C GLU A 156 -20.63 -13.81 -11.13
N ASP A 157 -21.15 -14.94 -11.56
CA ASP A 157 -20.65 -16.26 -11.16
C ASP A 157 -19.20 -16.46 -11.61
N GLU A 158 -18.84 -16.06 -12.83
CA GLU A 158 -17.45 -16.13 -13.32
C GLU A 158 -16.52 -15.17 -12.58
N LEU A 159 -16.93 -13.91 -12.36
CA LEU A 159 -16.18 -12.94 -11.55
C LEU A 159 -16.06 -13.39 -10.08
N GLY A 160 -17.09 -14.05 -9.56
CA GLY A 160 -17.16 -14.62 -8.21
C GLY A 160 -16.27 -15.85 -8.02
N ARG A 161 -16.15 -16.73 -9.03
CA ARG A 161 -15.28 -17.93 -8.96
C ARG A 161 -13.80 -17.60 -8.77
N SER A 162 -13.32 -16.44 -9.21
CA SER A 162 -11.97 -15.93 -8.87
C SER A 162 -11.76 -15.67 -7.36
N ARG A 163 -12.83 -15.75 -6.55
CA ARG A 163 -12.80 -15.53 -5.09
C ARG A 163 -12.95 -16.80 -4.27
N ASP A 164 -13.75 -17.76 -4.72
CA ASP A 164 -14.28 -18.83 -3.85
C ASP A 164 -13.39 -20.08 -3.68
N VAL A 165 -12.17 -20.10 -4.21
CA VAL A 165 -11.34 -21.33 -4.17
C VAL A 165 -10.62 -21.55 -2.83
N ARG A 166 -10.65 -20.66 -1.82
CA ARG A 166 -9.91 -20.92 -0.56
C ARG A 166 -10.64 -20.47 0.73
N PRO A 167 -10.73 -21.34 1.75
CA PRO A 167 -11.50 -21.07 2.97
C PRO A 167 -10.79 -20.07 3.89
N LEU A 168 -11.57 -19.13 4.44
CA LEU A 168 -11.58 -18.53 5.80
C LEU A 168 -10.27 -18.10 6.53
N GLN A 169 -9.08 -18.28 5.98
CA GLN A 169 -7.90 -17.54 6.45
C GLN A 169 -7.82 -16.22 5.70
N GLN A 170 -8.48 -15.20 6.27
CA GLN A 170 -8.54 -13.81 5.81
C GLN A 170 -7.14 -13.19 5.61
N LYS A 171 -6.47 -13.49 4.49
CA LYS A 171 -5.38 -12.63 4.00
C LYS A 171 -6.00 -11.60 3.08
N GLU A 172 -5.77 -10.32 3.38
CA GLU A 172 -6.16 -9.25 2.46
C GLU A 172 -5.43 -9.47 1.13
N ARG A 173 -6.16 -9.40 0.01
CA ARG A 173 -5.61 -9.60 -1.33
C ARG A 173 -5.40 -8.24 -1.98
N ALA A 174 -4.17 -7.96 -2.41
CA ALA A 174 -3.76 -6.64 -2.83
C ALA A 174 -3.21 -6.58 -4.25
N VAL A 175 -3.46 -5.45 -4.91
CA VAL A 175 -2.72 -5.02 -6.09
C VAL A 175 -1.82 -3.84 -5.69
N LEU A 176 -0.55 -3.92 -6.07
CA LEU A 176 0.44 -2.87 -5.81
C LEU A 176 0.42 -1.83 -6.92
N VAL A 177 0.60 -0.55 -6.58
CA VAL A 177 0.60 0.55 -7.53
C VAL A 177 1.85 1.40 -7.36
N GLY A 178 2.73 1.38 -8.36
CA GLY A 178 3.96 2.16 -8.40
C GLY A 178 3.84 3.30 -9.40
N VAL A 179 4.18 4.53 -8.99
CA VAL A 179 3.92 5.73 -9.78
C VAL A 179 5.13 6.66 -9.80
N GLY A 180 5.96 6.61 -10.84
CA GLY A 180 7.21 7.37 -10.88
C GLY A 180 7.42 8.14 -12.18
N ALA A 181 8.17 9.24 -12.09
CA ALA A 181 8.70 9.97 -13.25
C ALA A 181 10.10 9.48 -13.66
N GLY A 182 10.73 8.63 -12.84
CA GLY A 182 12.05 8.05 -13.09
C GLY A 182 12.01 6.82 -14.00
N PRO A 183 13.18 6.23 -14.30
CA PRO A 183 13.29 5.01 -15.08
C PRO A 183 12.40 3.88 -14.53
N VAL A 184 11.77 3.12 -15.43
CA VAL A 184 10.85 2.03 -15.06
C VAL A 184 11.51 0.98 -14.15
N TRP A 185 12.82 0.74 -14.29
CA TRP A 185 13.55 -0.21 -13.45
C TRP A 185 13.56 0.21 -11.96
N GLN A 186 13.70 1.51 -11.65
CA GLN A 186 13.66 2.01 -10.27
C GLN A 186 12.29 1.82 -9.63
N ILE A 187 11.22 2.06 -10.41
CA ILE A 187 9.84 1.87 -9.92
C ILE A 187 9.58 0.39 -9.63
N LYS A 188 10.07 -0.51 -10.50
CA LYS A 188 9.96 -1.95 -10.30
C LYS A 188 10.70 -2.42 -9.04
N GLU A 189 11.91 -1.91 -8.80
CA GLU A 189 12.67 -2.23 -7.58
C GLU A 189 11.95 -1.78 -6.30
N SER A 190 11.34 -0.59 -6.33
CA SER A 190 10.55 -0.09 -5.19
C SER A 190 9.29 -0.93 -4.97
N LEU A 191 8.64 -1.37 -6.06
CA LEU A 191 7.50 -2.28 -5.98
C LEU A 191 7.86 -3.68 -5.48
N GLU A 192 9.06 -4.19 -5.77
CA GLU A 192 9.56 -5.44 -5.19
C GLU A 192 9.74 -5.29 -3.67
N GLU A 193 10.28 -4.17 -3.21
CA GLU A 193 10.37 -3.88 -1.78
C GLU A 193 8.99 -3.69 -1.13
N LEU A 194 8.06 -3.01 -1.80
CA LEU A 194 6.67 -2.89 -1.34
C LEU A 194 5.96 -4.24 -1.26
N ARG A 195 6.26 -5.15 -2.19
CA ARG A 195 5.77 -6.53 -2.15
C ARG A 195 6.28 -7.26 -0.92
N ASP A 196 7.56 -7.15 -0.61
CA ASP A 196 8.15 -7.75 0.59
C ASP A 196 7.53 -7.17 1.88
N LEU A 197 7.19 -5.88 1.89
CA LEU A 197 6.45 -5.25 3.00
C LEU A 197 5.04 -5.84 3.12
N ALA A 198 4.31 -5.94 2.01
CA ALA A 198 2.95 -6.48 1.99
C ALA A 198 2.92 -7.93 2.51
N LEU A 199 3.85 -8.77 2.03
CA LEU A 199 4.02 -10.14 2.51
C LEU A 199 4.34 -10.19 4.01
N SER A 200 5.17 -9.27 4.50
CA SER A 200 5.50 -9.15 5.93
C SER A 200 4.30 -8.75 6.80
N SER A 201 3.34 -8.03 6.23
CA SER A 201 2.04 -7.71 6.83
C SER A 201 0.98 -8.80 6.56
N GLY A 202 1.36 -9.96 6.05
CA GLY A 202 0.43 -11.06 5.77
C GLY A 202 -0.60 -10.77 4.67
N VAL A 203 -0.35 -9.75 3.85
CA VAL A 203 -1.15 -9.42 2.66
C VAL A 203 -0.68 -10.29 1.49
N GLU A 204 -1.62 -10.87 0.77
CA GLU A 204 -1.35 -11.60 -0.46
C GLU A 204 -1.30 -10.64 -1.64
N VAL A 205 -0.16 -10.55 -2.32
CA VAL A 205 0.00 -9.70 -3.50
C VAL A 205 -0.39 -10.49 -4.75
N LEU A 206 -1.45 -10.05 -5.42
CA LEU A 206 -1.96 -10.68 -6.63
C LEU A 206 -1.28 -10.14 -7.90
N ASP A 207 -1.04 -8.84 -7.95
CA ASP A 207 -0.48 -8.17 -9.12
C ASP A 207 0.20 -6.84 -8.75
N ALA A 208 0.97 -6.28 -9.68
CA ALA A 208 1.61 -4.98 -9.57
C ALA A 208 1.41 -4.16 -10.85
N VAL A 209 0.99 -2.91 -10.68
CA VAL A 209 0.72 -1.96 -11.75
C VAL A 209 1.72 -0.82 -11.67
N VAL A 210 2.40 -0.56 -12.79
CA VAL A 210 3.30 0.59 -12.94
C VAL A 210 2.63 1.66 -13.79
N GLN A 211 2.65 2.90 -13.32
CA GLN A 211 2.32 4.08 -14.10
C GLN A 211 3.54 4.99 -14.21
N HIS A 212 4.03 5.17 -15.44
CA HIS A 212 5.04 6.18 -15.72
C HIS A 212 4.38 7.55 -15.82
N LEU A 213 4.86 8.51 -15.03
CA LEU A 213 4.34 9.87 -15.02
C LEU A 213 5.05 10.72 -16.09
N LYS A 214 4.27 11.47 -16.88
CA LYS A 214 4.76 12.70 -17.55
C LYS A 214 4.41 13.94 -16.73
N GLN A 215 3.27 13.91 -16.03
CA GLN A 215 2.78 14.92 -15.10
C GLN A 215 1.86 14.24 -14.07
N VAL A 216 1.92 14.66 -12.80
CA VAL A 216 1.12 14.06 -11.70
C VAL A 216 -0.31 14.57 -11.75
N ASP A 217 -1.29 13.66 -11.74
CA ASP A 217 -2.69 14.02 -11.49
C ASP A 217 -2.86 14.33 -10.00
N SER A 218 -3.20 15.58 -9.67
CA SER A 218 -3.31 16.04 -8.29
C SER A 218 -4.45 15.36 -7.52
N ARG A 219 -5.45 14.79 -8.20
CA ARG A 219 -6.64 14.19 -7.59
C ARG A 219 -6.49 12.68 -7.39
N PHE A 220 -5.89 11.96 -8.33
CA PHE A 220 -5.83 10.49 -8.29
C PHE A 220 -4.42 9.91 -8.27
N LEU A 221 -3.38 10.75 -8.41
CA LEU A 221 -1.98 10.34 -8.64
C LEU A 221 -1.74 9.64 -10.00
N ILE A 222 -2.72 8.88 -10.48
CA ILE A 222 -2.77 8.22 -11.79
C ILE A 222 -3.89 8.83 -12.66
N GLY A 223 -3.75 8.78 -13.99
CA GLY A 223 -4.80 9.28 -14.89
C GLY A 223 -6.05 8.39 -14.91
N LYS A 224 -7.21 8.97 -15.26
CA LYS A 224 -8.52 8.27 -15.31
C LYS A 224 -8.48 6.94 -16.07
N GLY A 225 -7.83 6.89 -17.24
CA GLY A 225 -7.74 5.66 -18.04
C GLY A 225 -6.91 4.56 -17.37
N LYS A 226 -5.92 4.92 -16.53
CA LYS A 226 -5.17 3.94 -15.74
C LYS A 226 -5.97 3.51 -14.51
N LEU A 227 -6.73 4.43 -13.92
CA LEU A 227 -7.64 4.12 -12.82
C LEU A 227 -8.71 3.10 -13.25
N SER A 228 -9.28 3.24 -14.45
CA SER A 228 -10.24 2.25 -14.97
C SER A 228 -9.58 0.89 -15.21
N GLU A 229 -8.38 0.87 -15.80
CA GLU A 229 -7.61 -0.38 -15.92
C GLU A 229 -7.34 -1.03 -14.56
N LEU A 230 -7.02 -0.24 -13.54
CA LEU A 230 -6.78 -0.73 -12.18
C LEU A 230 -8.05 -1.31 -11.54
N VAL A 231 -9.19 -0.62 -11.65
CA VAL A 231 -10.49 -1.11 -11.15
C VAL A 231 -10.85 -2.44 -11.82
N LEU A 232 -10.75 -2.50 -13.14
CA LEU A 232 -11.02 -3.73 -13.90
C LEU A 232 -10.14 -4.89 -13.43
N ARG A 233 -8.84 -4.64 -13.29
CA ARG A 233 -7.88 -5.65 -12.83
C ARG A 233 -8.20 -6.13 -11.41
N CYS A 234 -8.63 -5.24 -10.52
CA CYS A 234 -9.07 -5.62 -9.18
C CYS A 234 -10.34 -6.48 -9.20
N LEU A 235 -11.30 -6.14 -10.07
CA LEU A 235 -12.51 -6.95 -10.26
C LEU A 235 -12.19 -8.35 -10.78
N GLN A 236 -11.34 -8.45 -11.81
CA GLN A 236 -10.93 -9.71 -12.43
C GLN A 236 -10.13 -10.62 -11.48
N THR A 237 -9.19 -10.04 -10.74
CA THR A 237 -8.31 -10.78 -9.81
C THR A 237 -8.95 -11.05 -8.45
N GLY A 238 -10.06 -10.36 -8.14
CA GLY A 238 -10.72 -10.42 -6.83
C GLY A 238 -9.97 -9.70 -5.71
N ALA A 239 -9.17 -8.69 -6.04
CA ALA A 239 -8.44 -7.89 -5.06
C ALA A 239 -9.39 -7.06 -4.18
N SER A 240 -9.07 -6.93 -2.89
CA SER A 240 -9.83 -6.15 -1.90
C SER A 240 -9.08 -4.91 -1.39
N LEU A 241 -7.80 -4.79 -1.74
CA LEU A 241 -6.87 -3.78 -1.24
C LEU A 241 -6.02 -3.22 -2.39
N LEU A 242 -5.82 -1.91 -2.39
CA LEU A 242 -4.82 -1.25 -3.23
C LEU A 242 -3.73 -0.66 -2.34
N ILE A 243 -2.48 -1.00 -2.65
CA ILE A 243 -1.29 -0.48 -1.94
C ILE A 243 -0.51 0.42 -2.88
N PHE A 244 -0.44 1.70 -2.56
CA PHE A 244 0.35 2.68 -3.30
C PHE A 244 1.75 2.78 -2.70
N ASP A 245 2.78 2.74 -3.56
CA ASP A 245 4.18 2.88 -3.12
C ASP A 245 4.50 4.29 -2.60
N HIS A 246 3.79 5.31 -3.11
CA HIS A 246 3.95 6.69 -2.68
C HIS A 246 2.94 7.08 -1.61
N GLU A 247 3.34 7.99 -0.73
CA GLU A 247 2.43 8.60 0.22
C GLU A 247 1.29 9.33 -0.50
N LEU A 248 0.06 9.01 -0.11
CA LEU A 248 -1.12 9.63 -0.69
C LEU A 248 -1.60 10.78 0.19
N THR A 249 -2.00 11.89 -0.41
CA THR A 249 -2.68 12.96 0.33
C THR A 249 -4.09 12.52 0.78
N PRO A 250 -4.67 13.13 1.83
CA PRO A 250 -6.02 12.77 2.27
C PRO A 250 -7.08 12.88 1.16
N SER A 251 -6.94 13.88 0.27
CA SER A 251 -7.84 14.09 -0.87
C SER A 251 -7.73 12.98 -1.93
N GLN A 252 -6.50 12.52 -2.20
CA GLN A 252 -6.25 11.39 -3.11
C GLN A 252 -6.82 10.09 -2.56
N VAL A 253 -6.56 9.78 -1.28
CA VAL A 253 -7.13 8.58 -0.63
C VAL A 253 -8.65 8.58 -0.76
N ARG A 254 -9.31 9.73 -0.50
CA ARG A 254 -10.77 9.82 -0.65
C ARG A 254 -11.20 9.63 -2.10
N SER A 255 -10.58 10.34 -3.05
CA SER A 255 -10.95 10.26 -4.46
C SER A 255 -10.79 8.85 -5.01
N LEU A 256 -9.70 8.15 -4.65
CA LEU A 256 -9.45 6.76 -5.02
C LEU A 256 -10.44 5.81 -4.35
N THR A 257 -10.73 6.00 -3.05
CA THR A 257 -11.72 5.17 -2.34
C THR A 257 -13.12 5.34 -2.96
N ASP A 258 -13.51 6.58 -3.28
CA ASP A 258 -14.82 6.87 -3.87
C ASP A 258 -14.95 6.31 -5.29
N ALA A 259 -13.85 6.23 -6.05
CA ALA A 259 -13.84 5.75 -7.43
C ALA A 259 -13.60 4.23 -7.59
N THR A 260 -12.96 3.58 -6.60
CA THR A 260 -12.62 2.15 -6.68
C THR A 260 -13.44 1.29 -5.72
N GLU A 261 -13.99 1.88 -4.66
CA GLU A 261 -14.66 1.19 -3.54
C GLU A 261 -13.79 0.17 -2.79
N LEU A 262 -12.49 0.18 -3.06
CA LEU A 262 -11.51 -0.68 -2.41
C LEU A 262 -10.90 0.02 -1.21
N LYS A 263 -10.39 -0.78 -0.26
CA LYS A 263 -9.51 -0.25 0.79
C LYS A 263 -8.25 0.27 0.12
N ILE A 264 -7.91 1.54 0.37
CA ILE A 264 -6.68 2.18 -0.13
C ILE A 264 -5.73 2.36 1.03
N ILE A 265 -4.50 1.87 0.89
CA ILE A 265 -3.39 2.18 1.80
C ILE A 265 -2.19 2.65 0.98
N ASP A 266 -1.31 3.43 1.60
CA ASP A 266 -0.01 3.77 1.04
C ASP A 266 1.11 3.03 1.80
N ARG A 267 2.34 3.19 1.31
CA ARG A 267 3.55 2.61 1.90
C ARG A 267 3.70 2.99 3.37
N SER A 268 3.41 4.23 3.75
CA SER A 268 3.48 4.73 5.12
C SER A 268 2.54 3.97 6.05
N GLN A 269 1.27 3.81 5.66
CA GLN A 269 0.29 3.05 6.43
C GLN A 269 0.66 1.57 6.52
N LEU A 270 1.14 0.96 5.42
CA LEU A 270 1.56 -0.44 5.42
C LEU A 270 2.71 -0.68 6.41
N ILE A 271 3.70 0.21 6.42
CA ILE A 271 4.84 0.18 7.34
C ILE A 271 4.35 0.29 8.80
N LEU A 272 3.45 1.24 9.10
CA LEU A 272 2.85 1.38 10.43
C LEU A 272 2.08 0.12 10.88
N ASP A 273 1.35 -0.52 9.97
CA ASP A 273 0.61 -1.74 10.25
C ASP A 273 1.53 -2.92 10.56
N ILE A 274 2.69 -3.01 9.88
CA ILE A 274 3.73 -3.99 10.20
C ILE A 274 4.23 -3.75 11.63
N PHE A 275 4.53 -2.50 12.00
CA PHE A 275 5.01 -2.22 13.37
C PHE A 275 3.99 -2.47 14.44
N ALA A 276 2.72 -2.16 14.19
CA ALA A 276 1.67 -2.43 15.17
C ALA A 276 1.58 -3.92 15.52
N ARG A 277 1.89 -4.79 14.56
CA ARG A 277 1.94 -6.25 14.78
C ARG A 277 3.23 -6.73 15.44
N ARG A 278 4.34 -5.98 15.30
CA ARG A 278 5.66 -6.35 15.82
C ARG A 278 6.00 -5.72 17.17
N ALA A 279 5.32 -4.65 17.56
CA ALA A 279 5.50 -3.98 18.85
C ALA A 279 5.01 -4.87 20.01
N VAL A 280 5.95 -5.40 20.79
CA VAL A 280 5.66 -6.22 21.97
C VAL A 280 5.80 -5.40 23.24
N THR A 281 6.89 -4.61 23.34
CA THR A 281 7.20 -3.80 24.52
C THR A 281 6.22 -2.65 24.69
N ARG A 282 6.11 -2.15 25.94
CA ARG A 282 5.29 -0.96 26.24
C ARG A 282 5.79 0.26 25.47
N GLU A 283 7.10 0.46 25.41
CA GLU A 283 7.72 1.58 24.68
C GLU A 283 7.39 1.51 23.18
N GLY A 284 7.65 0.37 22.54
CA GLY A 284 7.36 0.15 21.13
C GLY A 284 5.87 0.35 20.81
N LYS A 285 4.96 -0.15 21.66
CA LYS A 285 3.51 0.06 21.49
C LYS A 285 3.12 1.54 21.54
N ILE A 286 3.68 2.30 22.49
CA ILE A 286 3.44 3.75 22.61
C ILE A 286 3.94 4.49 21.36
N GLN A 287 5.14 4.18 20.89
CA GLN A 287 5.74 4.84 19.72
C GLN A 287 4.96 4.55 18.44
N VAL A 288 4.55 3.30 18.23
CA VAL A 288 3.73 2.94 17.06
C VAL A 288 2.36 3.59 17.11
N GLU A 289 1.69 3.59 18.28
CA GLU A 289 0.40 4.26 18.43
C GLU A 289 0.53 5.77 18.17
N LEU A 290 1.59 6.40 18.69
CA LEU A 290 1.89 7.80 18.46
C LEU A 290 2.07 8.11 16.97
N ALA A 291 2.84 7.27 16.26
CA ALA A 291 3.07 7.39 14.83
C ALA A 291 1.76 7.25 14.02
N GLN A 292 0.94 6.25 14.34
CA GLN A 292 -0.36 6.05 13.72
C GLN A 292 -1.29 7.23 13.96
N LEU A 293 -1.32 7.79 15.17
CA LEU A 293 -2.15 8.95 15.48
C LEU A 293 -1.68 10.22 14.77
N LYS A 294 -0.36 10.46 14.69
CA LYS A 294 0.22 11.59 13.93
C LYS A 294 -0.14 11.50 12.45
N TYR A 295 0.03 10.32 11.84
CA TYR A 295 -0.32 10.07 10.45
C TYR A 295 -1.83 10.16 10.18
N LEU A 296 -2.66 9.68 11.11
CA LEU A 296 -4.13 9.71 10.99
C LEU A 296 -4.72 11.11 11.19
N LEU A 297 -4.16 11.93 12.09
CA LEU A 297 -4.69 13.24 12.47
C LEU A 297 -5.01 14.18 11.28
N PRO A 298 -4.12 14.40 10.28
CA PRO A 298 -4.43 15.20 9.10
C PRO A 298 -5.50 14.54 8.20
N ARG A 299 -5.69 13.22 8.28
CA ARG A 299 -6.60 12.42 7.45
C ARG A 299 -8.02 12.31 8.03
N LEU A 300 -8.23 12.62 9.32
CA LEU A 300 -9.54 12.52 10.00
C LEU A 300 -10.60 13.50 9.50
N ALA A 301 -10.18 14.70 9.05
CA ALA A 301 -11.10 15.67 8.45
C ALA A 301 -11.81 15.08 7.21
N THR A 302 -11.18 14.09 6.59
CA THR A 302 -11.54 13.59 5.28
C THR A 302 -12.45 12.35 5.34
N LYS A 303 -12.58 11.65 6.47
CA LYS A 303 -13.38 10.41 6.56
C LYS A 303 -14.89 10.61 6.74
N ASN A 304 -15.35 11.74 7.27
CA ASN A 304 -16.74 11.87 7.76
C ASN A 304 -17.70 12.66 6.85
N THR A 305 -17.34 13.01 5.62
CA THR A 305 -18.29 13.70 4.71
C THR A 305 -19.46 12.82 4.29
N ALA A 306 -19.31 11.49 4.28
CA ALA A 306 -20.42 10.56 4.05
C ALA A 306 -21.42 10.56 5.22
N MET A 307 -20.93 10.66 6.46
CA MET A 307 -21.77 10.73 7.66
C MET A 307 -22.40 12.12 7.86
N SER A 308 -21.74 13.19 7.40
CA SER A 308 -22.26 14.56 7.44
C SER A 308 -23.55 14.73 6.63
N ARG A 309 -23.66 14.04 5.48
CA ARG A 309 -24.86 14.09 4.62
C ARG A 309 -26.11 13.49 5.28
N LEU A 310 -25.95 12.52 6.18
CA LEU A 310 -27.07 11.89 6.92
C LEU A 310 -27.57 12.75 8.10
N THR A 311 -26.76 13.69 8.59
CA THR A 311 -27.13 14.56 9.74
C THR A 311 -27.73 15.91 9.36
N GLY A 312 -28.11 16.11 8.10
CA GLY A 312 -28.94 17.24 7.68
C GLY A 312 -28.16 18.53 7.43
N GLY A 313 -28.28 19.05 6.21
CA GLY A 313 -27.74 20.35 5.76
C GLY A 313 -28.43 21.57 6.35
N ILE A 314 -28.83 21.53 7.62
CA ILE A 314 -29.33 22.70 8.34
C ILE A 314 -28.19 23.16 9.24
N GLY A 315 -27.67 24.35 8.93
CA GLY A 315 -26.64 25.00 9.70
C GLY A 315 -26.99 25.02 11.18
N GLY A 316 -26.25 24.27 11.98
CA GLY A 316 -26.18 24.44 13.42
C GLY A 316 -25.48 25.76 13.72
N ARG A 317 -26.22 26.87 13.61
CA ARG A 317 -25.87 28.12 14.28
C ARG A 317 -26.14 27.93 15.78
N GLY A 318 -25.16 27.34 16.45
CA GLY A 318 -25.07 27.20 17.90
C GLY A 318 -23.63 26.82 18.28
N PRO A 319 -23.14 27.16 19.48
CA PRO A 319 -21.73 27.04 19.88
C PRO A 319 -21.32 25.59 20.21
N GLY A 320 -21.86 24.60 19.49
CA GLY A 320 -21.57 23.18 19.67
C GLY A 320 -20.42 22.74 18.78
N GLU A 321 -19.32 22.32 19.40
CA GLU A 321 -18.13 21.75 18.76
C GLU A 321 -18.53 20.64 17.76
N THR A 322 -18.06 20.70 16.52
CA THR A 322 -18.45 19.70 15.51
C THR A 322 -17.92 18.31 15.89
N LYS A 323 -18.65 17.22 15.56
CA LYS A 323 -18.17 15.84 15.82
C LYS A 323 -16.74 15.57 15.28
N LEU A 324 -16.39 16.23 14.18
CA LEU A 324 -15.04 16.20 13.60
C LEU A 324 -14.00 16.85 14.50
N GLU A 325 -14.32 18.02 15.05
CA GLU A 325 -13.47 18.77 15.96
C GLU A 325 -13.28 18.03 17.28
N ILE A 326 -14.35 17.46 17.85
CA ILE A 326 -14.29 16.58 19.03
C ILE A 326 -13.35 15.39 18.78
N ASN A 327 -13.45 14.74 17.61
CA ASN A 327 -12.57 13.62 17.28
C ASN A 327 -11.10 14.06 17.13
N ARG A 328 -10.83 15.21 16.49
CA ARG A 328 -9.46 15.76 16.39
C ARG A 328 -8.90 16.12 17.76
N ARG A 329 -9.72 16.71 18.63
CA ARG A 329 -9.34 17.04 20.00
C ARG A 329 -8.98 15.80 20.80
N ARG A 330 -9.79 14.74 20.75
CA ARG A 330 -9.50 13.45 21.42
C ARG A 330 -8.18 12.84 20.95
N VAL A 331 -7.91 12.88 19.65
CA VAL A 331 -6.64 12.38 19.09
C VAL A 331 -5.46 13.21 19.58
N ARG A 332 -5.57 14.54 19.59
CA ARG A 332 -4.53 15.43 20.14
C ARG A 332 -4.29 15.17 21.63
N GLU A 333 -5.34 15.02 22.44
CA GLU A 333 -5.23 14.71 23.86
C GLU A 333 -4.54 13.36 24.09
N ARG A 334 -4.83 12.35 23.25
CA ARG A 334 -4.14 11.05 23.28
C ARG A 334 -2.66 11.18 22.92
N ILE A 335 -2.31 11.93 21.87
CA ILE A 335 -0.93 12.24 21.50
C ILE A 335 -0.18 12.91 22.67
N THR A 336 -0.78 13.92 23.31
CA THR A 336 -0.18 14.59 24.47
C THR A 336 0.07 13.62 25.64
N ARG A 337 -0.87 12.71 25.90
CA ARG A 337 -0.70 11.68 26.94
C ARG A 337 0.44 10.71 26.61
N LEU A 338 0.47 10.18 25.39
CA LEU A 338 1.50 9.24 24.94
C LEU A 338 2.90 9.89 24.98
N ASN A 339 3.02 11.15 24.59
CA ASN A 339 4.29 11.89 24.70
C ASN A 339 4.77 12.01 26.17
N ARG A 340 3.86 12.24 27.13
CA ARG A 340 4.22 12.28 28.55
C ARG A 340 4.67 10.92 29.07
N GLU A 341 4.02 9.84 28.64
CA GLU A 341 4.45 8.48 28.99
C GLU A 341 5.81 8.14 28.39
N LEU A 342 6.08 8.57 27.15
CA LEU A 342 7.38 8.37 26.50
C LEU A 342 8.51 9.10 27.24
N GLU A 343 8.25 10.31 27.73
CA GLU A 343 9.22 11.08 28.50
C GLU A 343 9.61 10.39 29.82
N GLN A 344 8.67 9.72 30.48
CA GLN A 344 8.97 8.92 31.68
C GLN A 344 9.88 7.71 31.34
N ILE A 345 9.66 7.08 30.18
CA ILE A 345 10.49 5.96 29.72
C ILE A 345 11.92 6.45 29.41
N ARG A 346 12.07 7.64 28.82
CA ARG A 346 13.38 8.26 28.57
C ARG A 346 14.18 8.47 29.85
N GLN A 347 13.55 8.99 30.90
CA GLN A 347 14.20 9.18 32.21
C GLN A 347 14.73 7.86 32.77
N GLN A 348 13.92 6.78 32.71
CA GLN A 348 14.35 5.44 33.14
C GLN A 348 15.55 4.92 32.33
N ARG A 349 15.60 5.24 31.03
CA ARG A 349 16.71 4.85 30.15
C ARG A 349 18.00 5.60 30.52
N GLU A 350 17.92 6.88 30.85
CA GLU A 350 19.07 7.67 31.33
C GLU A 350 19.68 7.10 32.61
N ASP A 351 18.84 6.70 33.57
CA ASP A 351 19.30 6.09 34.81
C ASP A 351 20.02 4.76 34.56
N ARG A 352 19.49 3.94 33.64
CA ARG A 352 20.14 2.69 33.20
C ARG A 352 21.49 2.97 32.54
N ARG A 353 21.59 4.02 31.72
CA ARG A 353 22.84 4.46 31.10
C ARG A 353 23.86 4.89 32.15
N ARG A 354 23.46 5.69 33.15
CA ARG A 354 24.36 6.12 34.24
C ARG A 354 24.93 4.93 35.01
N LEU A 355 24.09 3.97 35.37
CA LEU A 355 24.52 2.74 36.05
C LEU A 355 25.47 1.89 35.20
N ARG A 356 25.22 1.80 33.88
CA ARG A 356 26.10 1.09 32.94
C ARG A 356 27.47 1.76 32.83
N ASN A 357 27.49 3.08 32.66
CA ASN A 357 28.73 3.85 32.55
C ASN A 357 29.57 3.71 33.82
N ALA A 358 28.94 3.69 35.00
CA ALA A 358 29.62 3.42 36.27
C ALA A 358 30.27 2.02 36.33
N ARG A 359 29.77 1.05 35.56
CA ARG A 359 30.31 -0.32 35.47
C ARG A 359 31.30 -0.52 34.32
N GLY A 360 31.52 0.49 33.48
CA GLY A 360 32.46 0.43 32.36
C GLY A 360 32.11 -0.60 31.27
N LEU A 361 30.82 -0.92 31.08
CA LEU A 361 30.36 -1.90 30.08
C LEU A 361 30.08 -1.22 28.73
N PRO A 362 30.85 -1.51 27.66
CA PRO A 362 30.63 -0.92 26.35
C PRO A 362 29.38 -1.46 25.66
N VAL A 363 28.78 -0.64 24.79
CA VAL A 363 27.60 -0.97 23.98
C VAL A 363 27.94 -1.00 22.50
N ILE A 364 27.55 -2.08 21.85
CA ILE A 364 27.67 -2.27 20.40
C ILE A 364 26.26 -2.36 19.83
N SER A 365 25.93 -1.51 18.86
CA SER A 365 24.61 -1.57 18.21
C SER A 365 24.72 -2.05 16.78
N ILE A 366 23.88 -3.02 16.41
CA ILE A 366 23.83 -3.56 15.07
C ILE A 366 22.82 -2.76 14.24
N VAL A 367 23.29 -2.07 13.21
CA VAL A 367 22.50 -1.25 12.30
C VAL A 367 22.58 -1.79 10.88
N GLY A 368 21.61 -1.44 10.03
CA GLY A 368 21.61 -1.86 8.64
C GLY A 368 20.22 -2.06 8.07
N TYR A 369 20.17 -2.28 6.77
CA TYR A 369 18.91 -2.43 6.02
C TYR A 369 18.06 -3.61 6.53
N THR A 370 16.75 -3.55 6.34
CA THR A 370 15.86 -4.69 6.61
C THR A 370 16.31 -5.92 5.82
N ASN A 371 16.26 -7.09 6.45
CA ASN A 371 16.77 -8.36 5.91
C ASN A 371 18.30 -8.43 5.64
N ALA A 372 19.11 -7.52 6.16
CA ALA A 372 20.58 -7.65 6.11
C ALA A 372 21.14 -8.81 6.97
N GLY A 373 20.31 -9.43 7.82
CA GLY A 373 20.72 -10.52 8.73
C GLY A 373 21.24 -10.05 10.10
N LYS A 374 20.81 -8.86 10.57
CA LYS A 374 21.19 -8.29 11.87
C LYS A 374 20.84 -9.21 13.05
N SER A 375 19.60 -9.67 13.14
CA SER A 375 19.12 -10.55 14.21
C SER A 375 19.77 -11.94 14.14
N THR A 376 20.02 -12.45 12.93
CA THR A 376 20.79 -13.67 12.71
C THR A 376 22.20 -13.53 13.26
N LEU A 377 22.87 -12.41 12.98
CA LEU A 377 24.22 -12.13 13.49
C LEU A 377 24.22 -12.02 15.02
N LEU A 378 23.25 -11.32 15.62
CA LEU A 378 23.10 -11.23 17.08
C LEU A 378 22.99 -12.64 17.70
N ASN A 379 22.10 -13.48 17.18
CA ASN A 379 21.88 -14.83 17.68
C ASN A 379 23.12 -15.68 17.62
N SER A 380 23.80 -15.68 16.47
CA SER A 380 25.02 -16.47 16.26
C SER A 380 26.17 -15.98 17.14
N LEU A 381 26.31 -14.67 17.36
CA LEU A 381 27.32 -14.10 18.27
C LEU A 381 27.03 -14.46 19.74
N THR A 382 25.76 -14.50 20.13
CA THR A 382 25.36 -14.66 21.54
C THR A 382 24.89 -16.07 21.91
N ARG A 383 24.87 -17.00 20.94
CA ARG A 383 24.25 -18.34 21.05
C ARG A 383 22.82 -18.28 21.59
N SER A 384 22.05 -17.27 21.19
CA SER A 384 20.69 -17.05 21.66
C SER A 384 19.64 -17.43 20.61
N HIS A 385 18.41 -17.68 21.07
CA HIS A 385 17.28 -18.07 20.24
C HIS A 385 16.30 -16.89 20.05
N VAL A 386 16.75 -15.73 19.58
CA VAL A 386 15.81 -14.69 19.10
C VAL A 386 15.15 -15.23 17.82
N VAL A 387 13.83 -15.07 17.68
CA VAL A 387 13.12 -15.52 16.48
C VAL A 387 13.63 -14.73 15.28
N VAL A 388 14.18 -15.43 14.29
CA VAL A 388 14.60 -14.84 13.01
C VAL A 388 13.58 -15.27 11.95
N GLU A 389 12.89 -14.32 11.37
CA GLU A 389 12.01 -14.53 10.22
C GLU A 389 12.62 -13.85 8.99
N ASP A 390 12.53 -14.49 7.82
CA ASP A 390 12.88 -13.88 6.53
C ASP A 390 11.74 -12.93 6.08
N ARG A 391 11.56 -11.85 6.84
CA ARG A 391 10.52 -10.82 6.65
C ARG A 391 11.09 -9.44 6.96
N LEU A 392 10.57 -8.41 6.30
CA LEU A 392 10.93 -7.03 6.60
C LEU A 392 10.42 -6.65 8.00
N PHE A 393 11.22 -5.85 8.71
CA PHE A 393 10.95 -5.41 10.08
C PHE A 393 10.66 -6.55 11.08
N ALA A 394 11.37 -7.68 10.95
CA ALA A 394 11.31 -8.78 11.92
C ALA A 394 11.60 -8.32 13.36
N THR A 395 12.48 -7.33 13.53
CA THR A 395 12.79 -6.69 14.82
C THR A 395 12.32 -5.24 14.82
N LEU A 396 11.46 -4.89 15.79
CA LEU A 396 11.08 -3.51 16.11
C LEU A 396 11.58 -3.11 17.50
N ASP A 397 11.34 -3.94 18.51
CA ASP A 397 11.84 -3.69 19.85
C ASP A 397 13.34 -4.05 19.91
N PRO A 398 14.22 -3.17 20.42
CA PRO A 398 15.64 -3.46 20.51
C PRO A 398 15.90 -4.65 21.43
N SER A 399 16.80 -5.55 21.02
CA SER A 399 17.17 -6.73 21.80
C SER A 399 18.63 -6.68 22.20
N SER A 400 18.87 -6.36 23.48
CA SER A 400 20.22 -6.33 24.06
C SER A 400 20.61 -7.67 24.68
N ARG A 401 21.85 -8.09 24.47
CA ARG A 401 22.45 -9.31 25.05
C ARG A 401 23.88 -9.04 25.50
N ARG A 402 24.35 -9.81 26.48
CA ARG A 402 25.76 -9.77 26.91
C ARG A 402 26.59 -10.67 26.03
N LEU A 403 27.62 -10.11 25.40
CA LEU A 403 28.60 -10.84 24.59
C LEU A 403 29.93 -10.85 25.35
N ARG A 404 30.49 -12.04 25.55
CA ARG A 404 31.76 -12.25 26.26
C ARG A 404 32.92 -12.23 25.27
N PHE A 405 33.86 -11.32 25.49
CA PHE A 405 35.15 -11.28 24.81
C PHE A 405 36.21 -12.07 25.59
N PRO A 406 37.32 -12.47 24.95
CA PRO A 406 38.49 -13.00 25.65
C PRO A 406 38.97 -12.05 26.77
N ARG A 407 39.65 -12.59 27.79
CA ARG A 407 40.17 -11.85 28.96
C ARG A 407 39.07 -11.30 29.91
N GLU A 408 37.95 -12.02 30.04
CA GLU A 408 36.83 -11.70 30.96
C GLU A 408 36.23 -10.31 30.75
N ARG A 409 36.21 -9.83 29.50
CA ARG A 409 35.58 -8.58 29.13
C ARG A 409 34.18 -8.82 28.62
N ASP A 410 33.26 -7.96 28.99
CA ASP A 410 31.86 -8.03 28.59
C ASP A 410 31.47 -6.78 27.82
N VAL A 411 30.74 -6.99 26.73
CA VAL A 411 30.03 -5.92 26.02
C VAL A 411 28.54 -6.23 25.98
N ILE A 412 27.74 -5.19 25.84
CA ILE A 412 26.33 -5.32 25.51
C ILE A 412 26.22 -5.16 23.99
N ILE A 413 25.60 -6.12 23.33
CA ILE A 413 25.27 -6.03 21.91
C ILE A 413 23.75 -5.90 21.75
N THR A 414 23.31 -4.87 21.02
CA THR A 414 21.89 -4.59 20.78
C THR A 414 21.57 -4.74 19.29
N ASP A 415 20.57 -5.56 18.97
CA ASP A 415 19.93 -5.56 17.64
C ASP A 415 18.89 -4.45 17.55
N THR A 416 18.93 -3.66 16.49
CA THR A 416 18.02 -2.52 16.29
C THR A 416 17.08 -2.74 15.12
N VAL A 417 16.10 -1.85 15.00
CA VAL A 417 15.20 -1.77 13.85
C VAL A 417 16.00 -1.69 12.55
N GLY A 418 15.56 -2.41 11.52
CA GLY A 418 16.14 -2.31 10.19
C GLY A 418 15.69 -1.06 9.45
N PHE A 419 16.59 -0.46 8.67
CA PHE A 419 16.26 0.67 7.82
C PHE A 419 15.62 0.23 6.50
N ILE A 420 14.84 1.13 5.92
CA ILE A 420 14.25 1.00 4.58
C ILE A 420 14.36 2.34 3.85
N ARG A 421 14.27 2.30 2.52
CA ARG A 421 14.23 3.49 1.66
C ARG A 421 12.91 4.23 1.82
N ASP A 422 12.97 5.54 1.64
CA ASP A 422 11.82 6.47 1.59
C ASP A 422 10.91 6.36 2.81
N LEU A 423 11.52 6.27 3.99
CA LEU A 423 10.77 6.34 5.24
C LEU A 423 10.21 7.76 5.42
N PRO A 424 8.89 7.94 5.59
CA PRO A 424 8.28 9.25 5.78
C PRO A 424 8.83 9.97 7.02
N GLU A 425 8.88 11.30 6.99
CA GLU A 425 9.41 12.12 8.10
C GLU A 425 8.65 11.90 9.42
N ASP A 426 7.31 11.85 9.35
CA ASP A 426 6.45 11.60 10.54
C ASP A 426 6.72 10.24 11.18
N LEU A 427 7.06 9.25 10.36
CA LEU A 427 7.48 7.93 10.80
C LEU A 427 8.88 8.01 11.40
N MET A 428 9.84 8.65 10.71
CA MET A 428 11.21 8.87 11.19
C MET A 428 11.24 9.45 12.61
N GLU A 429 10.37 10.41 12.96
CA GLU A 429 10.31 10.93 14.33
C GLU A 429 9.93 9.87 15.38
N ALA A 430 8.93 9.03 15.07
CA ALA A 430 8.50 7.97 15.97
C ALA A 430 9.57 6.88 16.13
N PHE A 431 10.29 6.59 15.04
CA PHE A 431 11.46 5.70 15.09
C PHE A 431 12.67 6.33 15.72
N ALA A 432 12.88 7.63 15.62
CA ALA A 432 14.03 8.30 16.20
C ALA A 432 14.09 8.04 17.71
N ALA A 433 12.94 7.93 18.38
CA ALA A 433 12.87 7.52 19.78
C ALA A 433 13.32 6.06 20.02
N THR A 434 12.98 5.11 19.13
CA THR A 434 13.53 3.74 19.17
C THR A 434 15.02 3.68 18.85
N LEU A 435 15.47 4.57 17.96
CA LEU A 435 16.87 4.68 17.52
C LEU A 435 17.70 5.55 18.48
N GLU A 436 17.07 6.18 19.47
CA GLU A 436 17.74 6.98 20.49
C GLU A 436 18.74 6.14 21.29
N GLU A 437 18.51 4.81 21.37
CA GLU A 437 19.48 3.86 21.93
C GLU A 437 20.79 3.79 21.13
N LEU A 438 20.81 4.18 19.85
CA LEU A 438 22.04 4.24 19.06
C LEU A 438 23.01 5.31 19.57
N HIS A 439 22.53 6.39 20.19
CA HIS A 439 23.39 7.43 20.80
C HIS A 439 24.16 6.92 22.02
N ASP A 440 23.75 5.78 22.57
CA ASP A 440 24.43 5.11 23.67
C ASP A 440 25.53 4.16 23.21
N ALA A 441 25.65 3.92 21.90
CA ALA A 441 26.61 2.97 21.36
C ALA A 441 28.04 3.54 21.37
N ASP A 442 28.99 2.70 21.76
CA ASP A 442 30.42 2.95 21.61
C ASP A 442 30.93 2.51 20.24
N LEU A 443 30.19 1.60 19.58
CA LEU A 443 30.48 1.09 18.24
C LEU A 443 29.17 0.74 17.51
N LEU A 444 29.06 1.15 16.25
CA LEU A 444 28.00 0.70 15.34
C LEU A 444 28.52 -0.39 14.41
N LEU A 445 27.84 -1.54 14.36
CA LEU A 445 28.07 -2.56 13.35
C LEU A 445 27.09 -2.35 12.20
N HIS A 446 27.56 -1.81 11.09
CA HIS A 446 26.75 -1.63 9.89
C HIS A 446 26.74 -2.92 9.08
N VAL A 447 25.70 -3.74 9.29
CA VAL A 447 25.51 -5.02 8.60
C VAL A 447 24.82 -4.80 7.27
N VAL A 448 25.43 -5.33 6.21
CA VAL A 448 24.98 -5.18 4.83
C VAL A 448 24.90 -6.56 4.17
N ASP A 449 23.86 -6.79 3.37
CA ASP A 449 23.76 -7.99 2.55
C ASP A 449 24.68 -7.87 1.32
N ALA A 450 25.82 -8.56 1.35
CA ALA A 450 26.80 -8.51 0.27
C ALA A 450 26.32 -9.20 -1.02
N SER A 451 25.30 -10.06 -0.94
CA SER A 451 24.69 -10.72 -2.10
C SER A 451 23.65 -9.85 -2.81
N SER A 452 23.29 -8.71 -2.22
CA SER A 452 22.28 -7.83 -2.79
C SER A 452 22.85 -7.00 -3.95
N PRO A 453 22.19 -6.95 -5.13
CA PRO A 453 22.57 -6.03 -6.18
C PRO A 453 22.40 -4.55 -5.77
N ARG A 454 21.63 -4.29 -4.70
CA ARG A 454 21.33 -2.95 -4.16
C ARG A 454 22.25 -2.55 -2.99
N MET A 455 23.32 -3.31 -2.75
CA MET A 455 24.21 -3.15 -1.60
C MET A 455 24.72 -1.70 -1.44
N GLU A 456 25.24 -1.09 -2.51
CA GLU A 456 25.80 0.26 -2.44
C GLU A 456 24.76 1.32 -2.10
N ASP A 457 23.55 1.20 -2.65
CA ASP A 457 22.45 2.13 -2.37
C ASP A 457 21.94 1.97 -0.94
N GLN A 458 21.88 0.73 -0.45
CA GLN A 458 21.53 0.45 0.95
C GLN A 458 22.55 1.04 1.91
N ILE A 459 23.86 0.91 1.61
CA ILE A 459 24.93 1.54 2.39
C ILE A 459 24.72 3.05 2.46
N LYS A 460 24.60 3.72 1.29
CA LYS A 460 24.40 5.17 1.20
C LYS A 460 23.15 5.62 1.95
N THR A 461 22.06 4.85 1.87
CA THR A 461 20.80 5.14 2.56
C THR A 461 20.99 5.10 4.08
N VAL A 462 21.59 4.04 4.60
CA VAL A 462 21.85 3.89 6.04
C VAL A 462 22.79 4.99 6.53
N GLU A 463 23.90 5.24 5.82
CA GLU A 463 24.83 6.32 6.16
C GLU A 463 24.19 7.71 6.13
N GLY A 464 23.25 7.95 5.19
CA GLY A 464 22.47 9.18 5.15
C GLY A 464 21.54 9.32 6.35
N ILE A 465 20.92 8.23 6.81
CA ILE A 465 20.06 8.23 8.00
C ILE A 465 20.90 8.42 9.27
N LEU A 466 22.03 7.73 9.42
CA LEU A 466 22.92 7.90 10.57
C LEU A 466 23.41 9.35 10.70
N ARG A 467 23.74 10.01 9.58
CA ARG A 467 24.05 11.44 9.52
C ARG A 467 22.90 12.33 9.98
N LYS A 468 21.68 12.09 9.47
CA LYS A 468 20.48 12.84 9.89
C LYS A 468 20.18 12.70 11.38
N LEU A 469 20.50 11.56 11.97
CA LEU A 469 20.37 11.30 13.41
C LEU A 469 21.56 11.85 14.23
N GLY A 470 22.58 12.43 13.59
CA GLY A 470 23.75 12.98 14.28
C GLY A 470 24.66 11.92 14.92
N LEU A 471 24.69 10.71 14.36
CA LEU A 471 25.48 9.58 14.87
C LEU A 471 26.92 9.51 14.30
N ASP A 472 27.34 10.54 13.56
CA ASP A 472 28.64 10.60 12.86
C ASP A 472 29.88 10.50 13.75
N ARG A 473 29.70 10.73 15.05
CA ARG A 473 30.78 10.69 16.05
C ARG A 473 31.09 9.27 16.52
N ILE A 474 30.17 8.33 16.32
CA ILE A 474 30.33 6.94 16.79
C ILE A 474 31.10 6.16 15.71
N PRO A 475 32.15 5.41 16.07
CA PRO A 475 32.83 4.53 15.12
C PRO A 475 31.85 3.57 14.46
N VAL A 476 31.96 3.43 13.14
CA VAL A 476 31.14 2.50 12.34
C VAL A 476 32.04 1.44 11.74
N LEU A 477 31.71 0.17 11.99
CA LEU A 477 32.37 -0.98 11.37
C LEU A 477 31.43 -1.61 10.34
N LEU A 478 31.86 -1.60 9.08
CA LEU A 478 31.10 -2.20 7.98
C LEU A 478 31.27 -3.73 7.99
N VAL A 479 30.14 -4.44 8.04
CA VAL A 479 30.06 -5.90 8.11
C VAL A 479 29.33 -6.42 6.87
N LEU A 480 30.07 -7.06 5.97
CA LEU A 480 29.56 -7.63 4.72
C LEU A 480 29.03 -9.04 5.01
N ASN A 481 27.73 -9.16 5.24
CA ASN A 481 27.06 -10.40 5.60
C ASN A 481 26.57 -11.19 4.37
N LYS A 482 26.21 -12.46 4.60
CA LYS A 482 25.71 -13.42 3.59
C LYS A 482 26.75 -13.81 2.53
N ILE A 483 28.04 -13.81 2.89
CA ILE A 483 29.12 -14.26 1.99
C ILE A 483 29.00 -15.73 1.58
N ASP A 484 28.18 -16.53 2.27
CA ASP A 484 27.83 -17.91 1.87
C ASP A 484 27.11 -17.99 0.53
N ARG A 485 26.61 -16.86 0.01
CA ARG A 485 25.97 -16.75 -1.31
C ARG A 485 26.88 -16.19 -2.41
N LEU A 486 28.14 -15.91 -2.08
CA LEU A 486 29.11 -15.29 -2.98
C LEU A 486 30.30 -16.21 -3.20
N ASP A 487 30.95 -16.04 -4.34
CA ASP A 487 32.21 -16.72 -4.59
C ASP A 487 33.34 -16.14 -3.73
N PRO A 488 34.36 -16.93 -3.34
CA PRO A 488 35.47 -16.45 -2.51
C PRO A 488 36.26 -15.28 -3.13
N THR A 489 36.38 -15.25 -4.46
CA THR A 489 37.05 -14.16 -5.20
C THR A 489 36.26 -12.86 -5.10
N GLN A 490 34.96 -12.91 -5.37
CA GLN A 490 34.05 -11.77 -5.23
C GLN A 490 34.05 -11.22 -3.80
N THR A 491 34.04 -12.10 -2.81
CA THR A 491 34.09 -11.72 -1.39
C THR A 491 35.37 -10.97 -1.04
N ALA A 492 36.53 -11.43 -1.54
CA ALA A 492 37.82 -10.78 -1.32
C ALA A 492 37.88 -9.39 -1.97
N ASP A 493 37.39 -9.26 -3.20
CA ASP A 493 37.33 -7.99 -3.93
C ASP A 493 36.43 -6.97 -3.21
N LEU A 494 35.23 -7.40 -2.78
CA LEU A 494 34.29 -6.56 -2.03
C LEU A 494 34.87 -6.10 -0.70
N SER A 495 35.48 -7.00 0.06
CA SER A 495 36.10 -6.67 1.35
C SER A 495 37.22 -5.64 1.18
N LYS A 496 38.03 -5.77 0.12
CA LYS A 496 39.11 -4.83 -0.18
C LYS A 496 38.59 -3.46 -0.63
N ASN A 497 37.60 -3.43 -1.51
CA ASN A 497 37.07 -2.19 -2.09
C ASN A 497 36.30 -1.36 -1.05
N LEU A 498 35.46 -2.01 -0.24
CA LEU A 498 34.62 -1.35 0.75
C LEU A 498 35.26 -1.26 2.15
N LYS A 499 36.44 -1.88 2.33
CA LYS A 499 37.12 -2.02 3.64
C LYS A 499 36.20 -2.63 4.71
N GLY A 500 35.28 -3.50 4.30
CA GLY A 500 34.32 -4.17 5.17
C GLY A 500 34.77 -5.57 5.57
N ILE A 501 34.31 -6.05 6.73
CA ILE A 501 34.62 -7.40 7.22
C ILE A 501 33.62 -8.40 6.64
N PRO A 502 34.07 -9.41 5.88
CA PRO A 502 33.20 -10.44 5.32
C PRO A 502 32.81 -11.44 6.41
N VAL A 503 31.51 -11.68 6.56
CA VAL A 503 30.96 -12.68 7.50
C VAL A 503 29.79 -13.44 6.87
N SER A 504 29.57 -14.66 7.36
CA SER A 504 28.28 -15.33 7.19
C SER A 504 27.67 -15.47 8.58
N ALA A 505 26.57 -14.76 8.85
CA ALA A 505 25.86 -14.84 10.11
C ALA A 505 25.39 -16.27 10.45
N LEU A 506 25.29 -17.16 9.45
CA LEU A 506 24.95 -18.57 9.63
C LEU A 506 26.16 -19.44 10.05
N ASN A 507 27.38 -18.96 9.84
CA ASN A 507 28.60 -19.71 10.10
C ASN A 507 29.52 -18.99 11.10
N PRO A 508 29.49 -19.39 12.39
CA PRO A 508 30.30 -18.77 13.45
C PRO A 508 31.82 -18.79 13.20
N LYS A 509 32.33 -19.68 12.34
CA LYS A 509 33.77 -19.73 12.01
C LYS A 509 34.26 -18.46 11.31
N THR A 510 33.34 -17.71 10.68
CA THR A 510 33.65 -16.46 9.98
C THR A 510 33.81 -15.25 10.90
N PHE A 511 33.49 -15.36 12.19
CA PHE A 511 33.45 -14.21 13.10
C PHE A 511 34.80 -13.80 13.69
N ALA A 512 35.87 -14.58 13.48
CA ALA A 512 37.18 -14.31 14.09
C ALA A 512 37.70 -12.91 13.74
N GLY A 513 37.65 -12.52 12.46
CA GLY A 513 38.06 -11.18 12.01
C GLY A 513 37.16 -10.06 12.56
N LEU A 514 35.84 -10.31 12.63
CA LEU A 514 34.87 -9.36 13.17
C LEU A 514 35.13 -9.09 14.66
N LEU A 515 35.30 -10.13 15.47
CA LEU A 515 35.56 -10.00 16.90
C LEU A 515 36.89 -9.29 17.17
N GLN A 516 37.94 -9.61 16.41
CA GLN A 516 39.24 -8.96 16.55
C GLN A 516 39.15 -7.44 16.30
N GLU A 517 38.44 -7.03 15.26
CA GLU A 517 38.31 -5.61 14.93
C GLU A 517 37.39 -4.87 15.90
N MET A 518 36.32 -5.51 16.38
CA MET A 518 35.48 -4.98 17.47
C MET A 518 36.32 -4.73 18.73
N GLU A 519 37.16 -5.70 19.12
CA GLU A 519 38.03 -5.56 20.29
C GLU A 519 39.02 -4.40 20.13
N ARG A 520 39.60 -4.24 18.93
CA ARG A 520 40.54 -3.17 18.59
C ARG A 520 39.89 -1.78 18.71
N LEU A 521 38.66 -1.63 18.22
CA LEU A 521 37.94 -0.35 18.24
C LEU A 521 37.45 0.03 19.64
N ILE A 522 37.00 -0.94 20.43
CA ILE A 522 36.47 -0.69 21.78
C ILE A 522 37.60 -0.53 22.80
N TRP A 523 38.69 -1.31 22.68
CA TRP A 523 39.83 -1.29 23.61
C TRP A 523 41.18 -1.10 22.90
N PRO A 524 41.44 0.07 22.28
CA PRO A 524 42.62 0.33 21.44
C PRO A 524 43.97 0.21 22.17
N ARG A 525 44.00 0.25 23.52
CA ARG A 525 45.23 0.17 24.32
C ARG A 525 45.69 -1.26 24.67
N SER A 526 45.05 -2.31 24.15
CA SER A 526 45.32 -3.71 24.58
C SER A 526 45.39 -4.76 23.47
N SER A 527 45.40 -4.36 22.19
CA SER A 527 45.44 -5.29 21.05
C SER A 527 46.82 -5.93 20.87
N THR A 528 46.98 -7.17 21.32
CA THR A 528 48.01 -8.12 20.85
C THR A 528 47.31 -9.16 19.97
N PRO A 529 47.92 -9.67 18.88
CA PRO A 529 47.24 -10.56 17.94
C PRO A 529 46.75 -11.86 18.60
N TRP A 530 45.59 -12.35 18.14
CA TRP A 530 45.00 -13.63 18.52
C TRP A 530 45.97 -14.78 18.22
N ILE A 531 46.44 -15.49 19.25
CA ILE A 531 47.05 -16.82 19.09
C ILE A 531 45.94 -17.84 19.30
N SER A 532 45.60 -18.57 18.23
CA SER A 532 44.66 -19.69 18.22
C SER A 532 44.96 -20.67 19.36
N THR A 533 44.12 -20.66 20.40
CA THR A 533 44.00 -21.79 21.32
C THR A 533 42.57 -22.29 21.26
N ALA A 534 42.42 -23.49 20.72
CA ALA A 534 41.15 -24.20 20.65
C ALA A 534 40.54 -24.34 22.06
N PRO A 535 39.21 -24.27 22.21
CA PRO A 535 38.58 -24.44 23.50
C PRO A 535 38.81 -25.87 23.99
N ARG A 536 39.45 -26.02 25.16
CA ARG A 536 39.39 -27.28 25.90
C ARG A 536 37.93 -27.52 26.29
N LEU A 537 37.36 -28.57 25.72
CA LEU A 537 36.18 -29.24 26.23
C LEU A 537 36.50 -29.72 27.66
N SER A 538 35.90 -29.07 28.66
CA SER A 538 35.75 -29.65 30.00
C SER A 538 34.41 -30.39 30.04
N GLN A 539 34.45 -31.61 30.58
CA GLN A 539 33.37 -32.59 30.72
C GLN A 539 32.09 -32.05 31.36
#